data_AF-A0A4Z0N5J8-F1
#
_entry.id   AF-A0A4Z0N5J8-F1
#
_cell.length_a   1.000
_cell.length_b   1.000
_cell.length_c   1.000
_cell.angle_alpha   90.00
_cell.angle_beta   90.00
_cell.angle_gamma   90.00
#
_symmetry.space_group_name_H-M   'P 1'
#
loop_
_entity.id
_entity.type
_entity.pdbx_description
1 polymer ?
#
loop_
_entity_poly.entity_id
_entity_poly.type
_entity_poly.pdbx_seq_one_letter_code
_entity_poly.pdbx_strand_id
1 'polypeptide(L)' 'MCRAVKCRECGKTTWAGCGSHVDAVRRSVPAGQWCGGHGSSGASSAPSSSRRWSPFRRKS' A
#
# COMPACT_ATOMS: atom_id res chain seq x y z
N MET A 1 8.89 10.30 -13.47
CA MET A 1 10.31 9.92 -13.32
C MET A 1 10.35 8.69 -12.39
N CYS A 2 10.56 7.45 -12.88
CA CYS A 2 10.81 6.37 -11.92
C CYS A 2 12.18 6.60 -11.33
N ARG A 3 12.27 6.20 -10.07
CA ARG A 3 13.54 5.82 -9.47
C ARG A 3 13.40 4.45 -8.84
N ALA A 4 14.44 3.64 -8.98
CA ALA A 4 14.57 2.41 -8.22
C ALA A 4 14.82 2.78 -6.76
N VAL A 5 13.99 2.26 -5.85
CA VAL A 5 14.15 2.41 -4.40
C VAL A 5 14.09 1.03 -3.76
N LYS A 6 14.78 0.85 -2.63
CA LYS A 6 14.62 -0.39 -1.86
C LYS A 6 13.32 -0.35 -1.08
N CYS A 7 12.56 -1.44 -1.16
CA CYS A 7 11.42 -1.65 -0.29
C CYS A 7 11.91 -1.76 1.16
N ARG A 8 11.27 -1.03 2.08
CA ARG A 8 11.63 -1.10 3.51
C ARG A 8 11.16 -2.39 4.19
N GLU A 9 10.17 -3.06 3.63
CA GLU A 9 9.58 -4.28 4.21
C GLU A 9 10.35 -5.55 3.82
N CYS A 10 10.73 -5.69 2.54
CA CYS A 10 11.43 -6.88 2.05
C CYS A 10 12.87 -6.64 1.57
N GLY A 11 13.34 -5.39 1.50
CA GLY A 11 14.68 -5.05 1.00
C GLY A 11 14.87 -5.20 -0.52
N LYS A 12 13.85 -5.69 -1.24
CA LYS A 12 13.88 -5.89 -2.70
C LYS A 12 13.73 -4.58 -3.47
N THR A 13 14.05 -4.61 -4.76
CA THR A 13 13.93 -3.44 -5.64
C THR A 13 12.46 -3.15 -5.92
N THR A 14 12.03 -1.92 -5.63
CA THR A 14 10.73 -1.39 -6.00
C THR A 14 10.88 -0.06 -6.72
N TRP A 15 9.80 0.45 -7.30
CA TRP A 15 9.84 1.69 -8.07
C TRP A 15 8.83 2.68 -7.51
N ALA A 16 9.30 3.90 -7.25
CA ALA A 16 8.45 5.01 -6.87
C ALA A 16 8.27 5.95 -8.06
N GLY A 17 7.04 6.47 -8.27
CA GLY A 17 6.74 7.37 -9.39
C GLY A 17 6.69 6.69 -10.76
N CYS A 18 6.30 5.41 -10.78
CA CYS A 18 6.13 4.63 -12.01
C CYS A 18 4.89 5.02 -12.79
N GLY A 19 5.10 5.39 -14.05
CA GLY A 19 4.08 5.49 -15.10
C GLY A 19 4.39 4.48 -16.21
N SER A 20 4.19 4.86 -17.47
CA SER A 20 4.29 3.97 -18.64
C SER A 20 5.65 3.28 -18.87
N HIS A 21 6.74 3.79 -18.29
CA HIS A 21 8.09 3.26 -18.52
C HIS A 21 8.52 2.13 -17.57
N VAL A 22 7.68 1.74 -16.60
CA VAL A 22 8.02 0.66 -15.66
C VAL A 22 8.23 -0.68 -16.36
N ASP A 23 7.59 -0.91 -17.52
CA ASP A 23 7.75 -2.14 -18.31
C ASP A 23 9.19 -2.31 -18.84
N ALA A 24 9.78 -1.23 -19.35
CA ALA A 24 11.16 -1.24 -19.84
C ALA A 24 12.16 -1.53 -18.71
N VAL A 25 11.92 -0.98 -17.51
CA VAL A 25 12.78 -1.23 -16.34
C VAL A 25 12.61 -2.65 -15.81
N ARG A 26 11.38 -3.17 -15.81
CA ARG A 26 11.08 -4.55 -15.44
C ARG A 26 11.80 -5.53 -16.37
N ARG A 27 11.85 -5.28 -17.69
CA ARG A 27 12.57 -6.17 -18.62
C ARG A 27 14.07 -6.33 -18.30
N SER A 28 14.71 -5.32 -17.73
CA SER A 28 16.14 -5.38 -17.35
C SER A 28 16.40 -6.01 -15.99
N VAL A 29 15.39 -6.20 -15.14
CA VAL A 29 15.55 -6.72 -13.77
C VAL A 29 14.83 -8.07 -13.67
N PRO A 30 15.48 -9.16 -13.24
CA PRO A 30 14.81 -10.44 -13.09
C PRO A 30 13.66 -10.37 -12.08
N ALA A 31 12.55 -11.04 -12.38
CA ALA A 31 11.32 -10.99 -11.57
C ALA A 31 11.53 -11.36 -10.09
N GLY A 32 12.53 -12.20 -9.79
CA GLY A 32 12.88 -12.56 -8.40
C GLY A 32 13.39 -11.40 -7.54
N GLN A 33 13.87 -10.32 -8.16
CA GLN A 33 14.40 -9.14 -7.47
C GLN A 33 13.35 -8.04 -7.24
N TRP A 34 12.10 -8.25 -7.70
CA TRP A 34 11.04 -7.27 -7.56
C TRP A 34 10.35 -7.41 -6.21
N CYS A 35 10.00 -6.27 -5.62
CA CYS A 35 9.06 -6.25 -4.52
C CYS A 35 7.66 -6.63 -5.04
N GLY A 36 7.05 -7.66 -4.45
CA GLY A 36 5.74 -8.19 -4.86
C GLY A 36 4.54 -7.32 -4.47
N GLY A 37 4.77 -6.14 -3.88
CA GLY A 37 3.73 -5.31 -3.30
C GLY A 37 3.31 -5.88 -1.95
N HIS A 38 3.65 -5.17 -0.88
CA HIS A 38 3.11 -5.46 0.43
C HIS A 38 1.84 -4.63 0.56
N GLY A 39 0.69 -5.30 0.65
CA GLY A 39 -0.56 -4.64 0.96
C GLY A 39 -0.39 -4.00 2.33
N SER A 40 -0.46 -2.67 2.39
CA SER A 40 -0.55 -1.95 3.67
C SER A 40 -1.83 -2.42 4.36
N SER A 41 -1.70 -3.47 5.16
CA SER A 41 -2.73 -3.97 6.07
C SER A 41 -2.86 -2.93 7.18
N GLY A 42 -3.63 -1.88 6.91
CA GLY A 42 -3.88 -0.83 7.88
C GLY A 42 -4.93 0.20 7.47
N ALA A 43 -5.28 0.31 6.18
CA ALA A 43 -6.23 1.32 5.75
C ALA A 43 -7.08 0.86 4.57
N SER A 44 -7.91 -0.16 4.77
CA SER A 44 -9.22 -0.30 4.10
C SER A 44 -9.93 -1.55 4.57
N SER A 45 -10.78 -1.41 5.59
CA SER A 45 -12.14 -1.99 5.67
C SER A 45 -12.60 -2.10 7.13
N ALA A 46 -12.95 -0.96 7.70
CA ALA A 46 -14.10 -0.90 8.61
C ALA A 46 -14.84 0.40 8.28
N PRO A 47 -15.95 0.34 7.51
CA PRO A 47 -16.73 1.53 7.24
C PRO A 47 -17.30 2.06 8.55
N SER A 48 -17.26 3.39 8.68
CA SER A 48 -18.20 4.23 9.41
C SER A 48 -19.50 3.49 9.73
N SER A 49 -19.53 2.79 10.86
CA SER A 49 -20.78 2.27 11.42
C SER A 49 -21.27 3.33 12.38
N SER A 50 -21.91 4.30 11.75
CA SER A 50 -22.97 5.15 12.25
C SER A 50 -23.95 4.38 13.16
N ARG A 51 -23.53 4.10 14.39
CA ARG A 51 -24.41 3.74 15.51
C ARG A 51 -23.85 4.33 16.80
N ARG A 52 -24.01 5.64 16.96
CA ARG A 52 -24.23 6.22 18.29
C ARG A 52 -25.18 7.41 18.30
N TRP A 53 -26.25 7.34 17.50
CA TRP A 53 -27.53 7.88 18.00
C TRP A 53 -27.95 7.00 19.18
N SER A 54 -27.45 7.34 20.36
CA SER A 54 -27.98 6.82 21.61
C SER A 54 -28.57 7.99 22.38
N PRO A 55 -29.89 8.26 22.27
CA PRO A 55 -30.58 9.23 23.12
C PRO A 55 -30.72 8.76 24.59
N PHE A 56 -30.00 7.70 24.98
CA PHE A 56 -30.16 6.98 26.24
C PHE A 56 -28.91 6.97 27.15
N ARG A 57 -28.03 8.00 27.09
CA ARG A 57 -27.13 8.30 28.23
C ARG A 57 -27.94 9.03 29.31
N ARG A 58 -28.83 8.28 29.97
CA ARG A 58 -29.50 8.66 31.22
C ARG A 58 -28.90 7.80 32.34
N LYS A 59 -28.65 8.43 33.50
CA LYS A 59 -28.31 7.86 34.82
C LYS A 59 -26.82 7.58 35.10
N SER A 60 -26.14 8.48 35.80
CA SER A 60 -26.12 8.51 37.28
C SER A 60 -25.71 9.87 37.78
#